data_AF-A0A285TQU2-F1
#
_entry.id   AF-A0A285TQU2-F1
#
_cell.length_a   1.000
_cell.length_b   1.000
_cell.length_c   1.000
_cell.angle_alpha   90.00
_cell.angle_beta   90.00
_cell.angle_gamma   90.00
#
_symmetry.space_group_name_H-M   'P 1'
#
loop_
_entity.id
_entity.type
_entity.pdbx_description
1 polymer ?
#
loop_
_entity_poly.entity_id
_entity_poly.type
_entity_poly.pdbx_seq_one_letter_code
_entity_poly.pdbx_strand_id
1 'polypeptide(L)'
;MKTNDRRDFLKKSVLAGASLFAAPSFLSTASNKEGCLFPISGTDLGDTLIVPKNNGLKITGTFLDEISHDIPHQNWGMKEWDLDFQHMKGIGIDAVILIRSGYRKFITYPSKYLLKKGCYMPSGKSSVSCPLKPSDSAPLKHSTMPP
;
A
#
# COMPACT_ATOMS: atom_id res chain seq x y z
N MET A 1 -22.82 -41.18 -40.25
CA MET A 1 -22.21 -40.03 -39.55
C MET A 1 -22.37 -40.26 -38.04
N LYS A 2 -21.32 -40.65 -37.31
CA LYS A 2 -21.40 -40.84 -35.85
C LYS A 2 -21.37 -39.46 -35.18
N THR A 3 -22.46 -39.07 -34.53
CA THR A 3 -22.55 -37.80 -33.79
C THR A 3 -21.84 -37.96 -32.46
N ASN A 4 -20.65 -37.36 -32.31
CA ASN A 4 -19.95 -37.30 -31.04
C ASN A 4 -20.71 -36.34 -30.11
N ASP A 5 -21.49 -36.91 -29.19
CA ASP A 5 -22.32 -36.16 -28.25
C ASP A 5 -21.49 -35.66 -27.07
N ARG A 6 -21.74 -34.41 -26.63
CA ARG A 6 -20.97 -33.74 -25.55
C ARG A 6 -21.06 -34.51 -24.23
N ARG A 7 -22.10 -35.32 -24.07
CA ARG A 7 -22.33 -36.20 -22.92
C ARG A 7 -21.34 -37.36 -22.86
N ASP A 8 -20.87 -37.86 -23.99
CA ASP A 8 -19.89 -38.94 -24.04
C ASP A 8 -18.48 -38.45 -23.72
N PHE A 9 -18.18 -37.18 -24.05
CA PHE A 9 -16.95 -36.52 -23.58
C PHE A 9 -16.96 -36.37 -22.06
N LEU A 10 -18.06 -35.87 -21.47
CA LEU A 10 -18.16 -35.69 -20.03
C LEU A 10 -18.03 -37.01 -19.25
N LYS A 11 -18.67 -38.08 -19.75
CA LYS A 11 -18.54 -39.43 -19.15
C LYS A 11 -17.10 -39.95 -19.19
N LYS A 12 -16.37 -39.71 -20.29
CA LYS A 12 -14.95 -40.08 -20.40
C LYS A 12 -14.06 -39.24 -19.50
N SER A 13 -14.33 -37.95 -19.35
CA SER A 13 -13.59 -37.05 -18.45
C SER A 13 -13.79 -37.38 -16.97
N VAL A 14 -15.01 -37.76 -16.56
CA VAL A 14 -15.30 -38.20 -15.18
C VAL A 14 -14.61 -39.53 -14.86
N LEU A 15 -14.59 -40.48 -15.81
CA LEU A 15 -13.91 -41.76 -15.62
C LEU A 15 -12.38 -41.61 -15.49
N ALA A 16 -11.78 -40.72 -16.28
CA ALA A 16 -10.35 -40.42 -16.19
C ALA A 16 -9.98 -39.62 -14.94
N GLY A 17 -10.91 -38.84 -14.37
CA GLY A 17 -10.69 -38.07 -13.14
C GLY A 17 -10.83 -38.91 -11.85
N ALA A 18 -11.58 -40.01 -11.88
CA ALA A 18 -11.83 -40.84 -10.71
C ALA A 18 -10.62 -41.71 -10.28
N SER A 19 -9.66 -41.96 -11.18
CA SER A 19 -8.45 -42.77 -10.88
C SER A 19 -7.42 -42.05 -10.01
N LEU A 20 -7.55 -40.73 -9.79
CA LEU A 20 -6.66 -39.94 -8.94
C LEU A 20 -6.97 -40.01 -7.44
N PHE A 21 -8.13 -40.54 -7.04
CA PHE A 21 -8.56 -40.59 -5.64
C PHE A 21 -8.59 -41.99 -5.01
N ALA A 22 -8.25 -43.04 -5.75
CA ALA A 22 -8.16 -44.41 -5.22
C ALA A 22 -6.74 -44.97 -5.38
N ALA A 23 -6.02 -45.02 -4.25
CA ALA A 23 -4.71 -45.63 -4.00
C ALA A 23 -3.44 -44.78 -4.28
N PRO A 24 -3.01 -43.97 -3.29
CA PRO A 24 -1.64 -43.49 -3.15
C PRO A 24 -0.78 -44.62 -2.57
N SER A 25 0.19 -45.18 -3.32
CA SER A 25 1.31 -45.98 -2.74
C SER A 25 2.41 -46.49 -3.73
N PHE A 26 2.30 -46.34 -5.06
CA PHE A 26 3.27 -46.99 -5.99
C PHE A 26 3.88 -46.07 -7.07
N LEU A 27 4.18 -44.80 -6.76
CA LEU A 27 5.10 -44.00 -7.59
C LEU A 27 6.34 -43.54 -6.82
N SER A 28 6.66 -44.24 -5.73
CA SER A 28 8.03 -44.39 -5.27
C SER A 28 8.59 -45.63 -5.98
N THR A 29 9.84 -45.58 -6.44
CA THR A 29 10.60 -46.64 -7.13
C THR A 29 10.43 -46.78 -8.66
N ALA A 30 11.06 -45.87 -9.41
CA ALA A 30 11.84 -46.25 -10.60
C ALA A 30 13.02 -45.28 -10.76
N SER A 31 14.20 -45.83 -10.51
CA SER A 31 15.51 -45.18 -10.54
C SER A 31 16.02 -45.02 -11.99
N ASN A 32 16.75 -43.93 -12.22
CA ASN A 32 17.80 -43.74 -13.24
C ASN A 32 17.41 -43.63 -14.73
N LYS A 33 17.42 -42.40 -15.29
CA LYS A 33 18.56 -41.85 -16.05
C LYS A 33 18.20 -40.52 -16.74
N GLU A 34 19.03 -39.52 -16.45
CA GLU A 34 19.46 -38.42 -17.30
C GLU A 34 18.39 -37.45 -17.86
N GLY A 35 18.20 -36.36 -17.14
CA GLY A 35 17.56 -35.14 -17.63
C GLY A 35 17.76 -34.04 -16.59
N CYS A 36 18.32 -32.89 -16.99
CA CYS A 36 18.69 -31.78 -16.11
C CYS A 36 17.54 -31.36 -15.19
N LEU A 37 17.61 -31.79 -13.94
CA LEU A 37 16.71 -31.35 -12.88
C LEU A 37 17.47 -30.34 -12.04
N PHE A 38 17.18 -29.06 -12.27
CA PHE A 38 17.38 -28.06 -11.25
C PHE A 38 16.56 -28.48 -10.02
N PRO A 39 17.14 -28.54 -8.81
CA PRO A 39 16.35 -28.80 -7.62
C PRO A 39 15.47 -27.57 -7.39
N ILE A 40 14.24 -27.59 -7.89
CA ILE A 40 13.19 -26.69 -7.42
C ILE A 40 12.77 -27.25 -6.06
N SER A 41 13.54 -26.92 -5.03
CA SER A 41 13.04 -26.96 -3.66
C SER A 41 11.93 -25.93 -3.58
N GLY A 42 10.69 -26.41 -3.62
CA GLY A 42 9.55 -25.61 -3.18
C GLY A 42 9.79 -25.14 -1.75
N THR A 43 9.35 -23.91 -1.47
CA THR A 43 9.37 -23.19 -0.17
C THR A 43 10.56 -22.27 0.15
N ASP A 44 11.07 -21.48 -0.80
CA ASP A 44 11.52 -20.10 -0.50
C ASP A 44 11.76 -19.29 -1.80
N LEU A 45 10.69 -18.87 -2.48
CA LEU A 45 10.80 -17.75 -3.43
C LEU A 45 10.65 -16.44 -2.66
N GLY A 46 11.42 -16.28 -1.58
CA GLY A 46 11.64 -14.99 -0.96
C GLY A 46 12.47 -14.15 -1.92
N ASP A 47 11.92 -13.00 -2.33
CA ASP A 47 12.59 -12.00 -3.18
C ASP A 47 14.03 -11.77 -2.71
N THR A 48 14.97 -12.50 -3.31
CA THR A 48 16.37 -12.46 -2.92
C THR A 48 16.97 -11.28 -3.66
N LEU A 49 17.01 -10.15 -2.97
CA LEU A 49 17.61 -8.93 -3.49
C LEU A 49 19.09 -9.19 -3.82
N ILE A 50 19.48 -8.90 -5.06
CA ILE A 50 20.88 -8.97 -5.54
C ILE A 50 21.76 -7.93 -4.80
N VAL A 51 21.12 -6.87 -4.29
CA VAL A 51 21.77 -5.75 -3.60
C VAL A 51 21.73 -5.92 -2.07
N PRO A 52 22.73 -5.39 -1.34
CA PRO A 52 22.70 -5.37 0.12
C PRO A 52 21.44 -4.68 0.66
N LYS A 53 20.78 -5.32 1.63
CA LYS A 53 19.60 -4.76 2.31
C LYS A 53 20.01 -3.58 3.20
N ASN A 54 19.16 -2.56 3.27
CA ASN A 54 19.31 -1.42 4.19
C ASN A 54 20.63 -0.61 4.03
N ASN A 55 21.12 -0.46 2.79
CA ASN A 55 22.31 0.34 2.48
C ASN A 55 22.00 1.82 2.14
N GLY A 56 20.73 2.24 2.20
CA GLY A 56 20.28 3.60 1.90
C GLY A 56 19.91 4.39 3.16
N LEU A 57 19.87 5.73 3.04
CA LEU A 57 19.30 6.58 4.08
C LEU A 57 17.80 6.33 4.18
N LYS A 58 17.32 6.09 5.41
CA LYS A 58 15.89 5.88 5.66
C LYS A 58 15.12 7.19 5.47
N ILE A 59 13.93 7.08 4.90
CA ILE A 59 12.99 8.19 4.81
C ILE A 59 12.36 8.36 6.19
N THR A 60 12.70 9.46 6.87
CA THR A 60 12.11 9.80 8.18
C THR A 60 11.06 10.90 8.07
N GLY A 61 10.97 11.58 6.92
CA GLY A 61 10.02 12.66 6.69
C GLY A 61 9.20 12.49 5.43
N THR A 62 7.96 12.95 5.45
CA THR A 62 7.08 13.00 4.27
C THR A 62 6.33 14.31 4.16
N PHE A 63 5.95 14.67 2.92
CA PHE A 63 5.10 15.82 2.66
C PHE A 63 3.62 15.41 2.61
N LEU A 64 2.76 16.24 3.18
CA LEU A 64 1.32 16.22 2.90
C LEU A 64 1.08 17.13 1.72
N ASP A 65 0.62 16.53 0.61
CA ASP A 65 0.33 17.25 -0.62
C ASP A 65 -1.03 17.94 -0.59
N GLU A 66 -1.14 18.90 0.34
CA GLU A 66 -2.28 19.79 0.46
C GLU A 66 -1.75 21.22 0.43
N ILE A 67 -2.20 22.12 -0.45
CA ILE A 67 -3.07 21.92 -1.63
C ILE A 67 -2.24 21.44 -2.84
N SER A 68 -2.59 20.30 -3.44
CA SER A 68 -1.88 19.79 -4.62
C SER A 68 -1.98 20.70 -5.86
N HIS A 69 -0.95 20.65 -6.73
CA HIS A 69 -0.96 21.33 -8.02
C HIS A 69 -1.40 20.39 -9.15
N ASP A 70 -0.91 19.15 -9.12
CA ASP A 70 -0.85 18.24 -10.27
C ASP A 70 -1.24 16.79 -9.91
N ILE A 71 -1.35 16.45 -8.62
CA ILE A 71 -1.81 15.14 -8.16
C ILE A 71 -3.32 15.20 -7.88
N PRO A 72 -4.13 14.26 -8.40
CA PRO A 72 -5.55 14.23 -8.12
C PRO A 72 -5.84 13.99 -6.64
N HIS A 73 -6.76 14.76 -6.06
CA HIS A 73 -7.11 14.68 -4.65
C HIS A 73 -7.85 13.36 -4.31
N GLN A 74 -7.44 12.70 -3.23
CA GLN A 74 -7.95 11.37 -2.84
C GLN A 74 -9.30 11.40 -2.13
N ASN A 75 -9.78 12.59 -1.74
CA ASN A 75 -11.02 12.80 -0.96
C ASN A 75 -11.04 12.09 0.40
N TRP A 76 -9.87 11.86 0.99
CA TRP A 76 -9.72 11.29 2.32
C TRP A 76 -10.31 12.18 3.40
N GLY A 77 -10.94 11.57 4.39
CA GLY A 77 -11.38 12.24 5.61
C GLY A 77 -10.47 11.90 6.78
N MET A 78 -10.95 12.22 7.98
CA MET A 78 -10.21 11.99 9.23
C MET A 78 -9.74 10.54 9.41
N LYS A 79 -10.57 9.56 9.03
CA LYS A 79 -10.31 8.15 9.30
C LYS A 79 -9.18 7.61 8.42
N GLU A 80 -9.22 7.97 7.15
CA GLU A 80 -8.20 7.56 6.18
C GLU A 80 -6.86 8.21 6.52
N TRP A 81 -6.87 9.49 6.90
CA TRP A 81 -5.67 10.19 7.37
C TRP A 81 -5.09 9.57 8.64
N ASP A 82 -5.91 9.24 9.64
CA ASP A 82 -5.44 8.59 10.87
C ASP A 82 -4.75 7.25 10.59
N LEU A 83 -5.33 6.45 9.69
CA LEU A 83 -4.72 5.19 9.23
C LEU A 83 -3.38 5.44 8.52
N ASP A 84 -3.30 6.45 7.65
CA ASP A 84 -2.07 6.81 6.95
C ASP A 84 -0.97 7.26 7.93
N PHE A 85 -1.31 8.05 8.96
CA PHE A 85 -0.38 8.41 10.03
C PHE A 85 0.11 7.19 10.83
N GLN A 86 -0.73 6.19 11.05
CA GLN A 86 -0.31 4.92 11.68
C GLN A 86 0.68 4.17 10.79
N HIS A 87 0.46 4.13 9.47
CA HIS A 87 1.39 3.54 8.52
C HIS A 87 2.74 4.28 8.48
N MET A 88 2.72 5.62 8.46
CA MET A 88 3.91 6.47 8.55
C MET A 88 4.73 6.14 9.80
N LYS A 89 4.07 6.06 10.96
CA LYS A 89 4.73 5.71 12.22
C LYS A 89 5.31 4.29 12.20
N GLY A 90 4.60 3.34 11.57
CA GLY A 90 5.04 1.95 11.43
C GLY A 90 6.34 1.78 10.64
N ILE A 91 6.59 2.63 9.64
CA ILE A 91 7.82 2.61 8.84
C ILE A 91 8.94 3.50 9.40
N GLY A 92 8.66 4.29 10.45
CA GLY A 92 9.63 5.16 11.11
C GLY A 92 9.69 6.59 10.60
N ILE A 93 8.60 7.09 10.00
CA ILE A 93 8.46 8.52 9.71
C ILE A 93 8.10 9.27 11.00
N ASP A 94 8.86 10.31 11.30
CA ASP A 94 8.69 11.17 12.49
C ASP A 94 8.32 12.63 12.12
N ALA A 95 8.57 13.04 10.87
CA ALA A 95 8.29 14.37 10.38
C ALA A 95 7.23 14.36 9.26
N VAL A 96 6.20 15.18 9.42
CA VAL A 96 5.16 15.37 8.41
C VAL A 96 5.01 16.86 8.12
N ILE A 97 5.18 17.23 6.86
CA ILE A 97 5.30 18.62 6.44
C ILE A 97 4.20 18.94 5.43
N LEU A 98 3.32 19.89 5.76
CA LEU A 98 2.36 20.42 4.80
C LEU A 98 3.11 21.20 3.70
N ILE A 99 2.97 20.79 2.43
CA ILE A 99 3.75 21.41 1.35
C ILE A 99 3.35 22.88 1.11
N ARG A 100 2.07 23.22 1.28
CA ARG A 100 1.60 24.61 1.17
C ARG A 100 0.29 24.86 1.90
N SER A 101 0.20 25.97 2.62
CA SER A 101 -1.05 26.34 3.30
C SER A 101 -2.17 26.83 2.36
N GLY A 102 -1.84 27.07 1.09
CA GLY A 102 -2.81 27.46 0.06
C GLY A 102 -2.19 27.51 -1.33
N TYR A 103 -3.04 27.43 -2.35
CA TYR A 103 -2.68 27.57 -3.75
C TYR A 103 -3.78 28.31 -4.50
N ARG A 104 -3.43 29.47 -5.07
CA ARG A 104 -4.38 30.40 -5.71
C ARG A 104 -5.52 30.77 -4.74
N LYS A 105 -6.75 30.33 -5.00
CA LYS A 105 -7.93 30.58 -4.15
C LYS A 105 -8.21 29.46 -3.15
N PHE A 106 -7.50 28.33 -3.21
CA PHE A 106 -7.67 27.21 -2.31
C PHE A 106 -6.76 27.38 -1.08
N ILE A 107 -7.29 27.11 0.11
CA ILE A 107 -6.59 27.24 1.38
C ILE A 107 -6.92 26.02 2.24
N THR A 108 -5.97 25.60 3.08
CA THR A 108 -6.13 24.40 3.92
C THR A 108 -6.76 24.70 5.27
N TYR A 109 -6.78 25.97 5.69
CA TYR A 109 -7.35 26.41 6.96
C TYR A 109 -8.16 27.72 6.77
N PRO A 110 -9.17 27.98 7.62
CA PRO A 110 -10.10 29.10 7.42
C PRO A 110 -9.49 30.45 7.82
N SER A 111 -8.52 30.93 7.03
CA SER A 111 -7.86 32.22 7.26
C SER A 111 -8.81 33.40 7.03
N LYS A 112 -9.10 34.17 8.09
CA LYS A 112 -9.95 35.37 8.00
C LYS A 112 -9.44 36.38 6.96
N TYR A 113 -8.12 36.51 6.81
CA TYR A 113 -7.51 37.42 5.84
C TYR A 113 -7.75 36.95 4.41
N LEU A 114 -7.47 35.67 4.12
CA LEU A 114 -7.59 35.12 2.77
C LEU A 114 -9.05 34.99 2.31
N LEU A 115 -9.97 34.67 3.23
CA LEU A 115 -11.40 34.66 2.95
C LEU A 115 -11.91 36.05 2.52
N LYS A 116 -11.45 37.13 3.18
CA LYS A 116 -11.76 38.51 2.77
C LYS A 116 -11.19 38.87 1.39
N LYS A 117 -10.15 38.19 0.93
CA LYS A 117 -9.54 38.36 -0.39
C LYS A 117 -10.19 37.50 -1.48
N GLY A 118 -11.26 36.75 -1.15
CA GLY A 118 -12.01 35.94 -2.11
C GLY A 118 -11.48 34.51 -2.30
N CYS A 119 -10.70 33.99 -1.35
CA CYS A 119 -10.33 32.58 -1.28
C CYS A 119 -11.54 31.73 -0.82
N TYR A 120 -11.55 30.45 -1.20
CA TYR A 120 -12.60 29.50 -0.87
C TYR A 120 -12.49 29.02 0.58
N MET A 121 -13.63 28.76 1.22
CA MET A 121 -13.64 28.11 2.52
C MET A 121 -13.07 26.68 2.36
N PRO A 122 -12.09 26.27 3.19
CA PRO A 122 -11.63 24.89 3.17
C PRO A 122 -12.80 23.96 3.51
N SER A 123 -12.93 22.87 2.77
CA SER A 123 -13.84 21.79 3.15
C SER A 123 -13.28 21.09 4.40
N GLY A 124 -14.16 20.69 5.31
CA GLY A 124 -13.80 19.98 6.55
C GLY A 124 -13.28 18.55 6.34
N LYS A 125 -12.83 18.22 5.12
CA LYS A 125 -12.16 16.96 4.77
C LYS A 125 -10.64 17.12 4.61
N SER A 126 -10.11 18.34 4.72
CA SER A 126 -8.67 18.56 4.59
C SER A 126 -7.88 17.90 5.72
N SER A 127 -6.68 17.42 5.42
CA SER A 127 -5.73 16.85 6.39
C SER A 127 -5.47 17.78 7.60
N VAL A 128 -5.62 19.09 7.40
CA VAL A 128 -5.42 20.12 8.45
C VAL A 128 -6.59 20.19 9.42
N SER A 129 -7.79 19.77 9.00
CA SER A 129 -8.94 19.60 9.91
C SER A 129 -8.84 18.35 10.77
N CYS A 130 -7.92 17.44 10.41
CA CYS A 130 -7.59 16.34 11.28
C CYS A 130 -6.77 16.90 12.43
N PRO A 131 -7.26 16.92 13.68
CA PRO A 131 -6.37 17.19 14.79
C PRO A 131 -5.27 16.13 14.71
N LEU A 132 -4.07 16.55 14.32
CA LEU A 132 -2.83 15.90 14.71
C LEU A 132 -2.87 15.90 16.23
N LYS A 133 -3.58 14.95 16.84
CA LYS A 133 -3.57 14.78 18.28
C LYS A 133 -2.11 14.54 18.60
N PRO A 134 -1.46 15.41 19.39
CA PRO A 134 -0.18 15.07 19.97
C PRO A 134 -0.50 13.90 20.91
N SER A 135 -0.38 12.68 20.40
CA SER A 135 -0.25 11.52 21.26
C SER A 135 1.16 11.63 21.83
N ASP A 136 1.23 12.18 23.03
CA ASP A 136 2.34 12.06 23.97
C ASP A 136 3.71 12.57 23.48
N SER A 137 3.82 13.88 23.23
CA SER A 137 5.13 14.54 23.28
C SER A 137 5.05 15.94 23.87
N ALA A 138 5.99 16.19 24.77
CA ALA A 138 6.17 17.39 25.59
C ALA A 138 6.03 18.72 24.80
N PRO A 139 5.65 19.83 25.47
CA PRO A 139 5.49 21.11 24.81
C PRO A 139 6.80 21.53 24.11
N LEU A 140 6.72 21.63 22.78
CA LEU A 140 7.76 22.28 21.97
C LEU A 140 7.94 23.70 22.50
N LYS A 141 9.15 23.99 22.97
CA LYS A 141 9.53 25.30 23.50
C LYS A 141 9.29 26.34 22.41
N HIS A 142 8.38 27.27 22.68
CA HIS A 142 8.25 28.51 21.92
C HIS A 142 9.55 29.31 22.09
N SER A 143 10.46 29.20 21.12
CA SER A 143 11.58 30.12 20.99
C SER A 143 11.07 31.38 20.31
N THR A 144 10.55 32.32 21.10
CA THR A 144 10.31 33.68 20.65
C THR A 144 11.66 34.32 20.34
N MET A 145 11.93 34.64 19.07
CA MET A 145 13.06 35.53 18.75
C MET A 145 12.75 36.93 19.33
N PRO A 146 13.69 37.56 20.07
CA PRO A 146 13.55 38.94 20.53
C PRO A 146 13.58 39.93 19.35
N PRO A 147 13.06 41.16 19.56
CA PRO A 147 12.68 42.11 18.50
C PRO A 147 13.83 42.61 17.62
#